data_AF-A0A497CXT9-F1
#
_entry.id   AF-A0A497CXT9-F1
#
_cell.length_a   1.000
_cell.length_b   1.000
_cell.length_c   1.000
_cell.angle_alpha   90.00
_cell.angle_beta   90.00
_cell.angle_gamma   90.00
#
_symmetry.space_group_name_H-M   'P 1'
#
loop_
_entity.id
_entity.type
_entity.pdbx_description
1 polymer ?
#
loop_
_entity_poly.entity_id
_entity_poly.type
_entity_poly.pdbx_seq_one_letter_code
_entity_poly.pdbx_strand_id
1 'polypeptide(L)'
;MKGKMISYNLHQHTLFSDGKDKPEKYVEKALEQGFTALGFSEHSPLPFDTSFSLKEEQIDEYILTINKLKEKYHNRLAIYRALEMDYIPGFSEDFGLLQKKCQTDYLIGSVHLVRPEDTDELWFTDGPDYRVYDKGIEDFFGGNIRKAVKAF
;
A
#
# COMPACT_ATOMS: atom_id res chain seq x y z
N MET A 1 23.89 15.35 -25.14
CA MET A 1 23.65 14.10 -24.38
C MET A 1 22.22 14.16 -23.85
N LYS A 2 21.32 13.25 -24.26
CA LYS A 2 19.98 13.17 -23.65
C LYS A 2 20.20 12.72 -22.20
N GLY A 3 19.73 13.50 -21.23
CA GLY A 3 19.84 13.17 -19.81
C GLY A 3 19.27 11.78 -19.55
N LYS A 4 19.94 10.99 -18.72
CA LYS A 4 19.48 9.66 -18.30
C LYS A 4 18.12 9.84 -17.62
N MET A 5 17.04 9.45 -18.29
CA MET A 5 15.69 9.52 -17.74
C MET A 5 15.61 8.50 -16.60
N ILE A 6 15.46 8.99 -15.37
CA ILE A 6 15.33 8.16 -14.18
C ILE A 6 13.90 7.60 -14.20
N SER A 7 13.75 6.31 -14.51
CA SER A 7 12.47 5.61 -14.45
C SER A 7 12.38 4.85 -13.13
N TYR A 8 11.33 5.10 -12.37
CA TYR A 8 11.09 4.47 -11.06
C TYR A 8 9.62 4.12 -10.88
N ASN A 9 9.36 3.10 -10.05
CA ASN A 9 8.03 2.83 -9.52
C ASN A 9 8.12 2.74 -8.00
N LEU A 10 7.48 3.66 -7.28
CA LEU A 10 7.49 3.73 -5.82
C LEU A 10 6.12 3.39 -5.23
N HIS A 11 5.17 2.89 -6.03
CA HIS A 11 3.88 2.44 -5.55
C HIS A 11 3.52 1.13 -6.25
N GLN A 12 3.70 0.02 -5.53
CA GLN A 12 3.32 -1.31 -6.02
C GLN A 12 3.15 -2.30 -4.87
N HIS A 13 2.34 -3.31 -5.17
CA HIS A 13 1.96 -4.39 -4.28
C HIS A 13 2.46 -5.72 -4.83
N THR A 14 2.82 -6.62 -3.93
CA THR A 14 3.26 -7.98 -4.25
C THR A 14 2.36 -9.00 -3.57
N LEU A 15 2.70 -10.29 -3.63
CA LEU A 15 1.98 -11.35 -2.91
C LEU A 15 1.99 -11.20 -1.38
N PHE A 16 2.68 -10.20 -0.83
CA PHE A 16 2.55 -9.83 0.59
C PHE A 16 1.26 -9.07 0.90
N SER A 17 0.61 -8.47 -0.09
CA SER A 17 -0.70 -7.82 0.01
C SER A 17 -1.60 -8.29 -1.14
N ASP A 18 -2.24 -7.39 -1.88
CA ASP A 18 -3.16 -7.72 -2.97
C ASP A 18 -2.48 -7.81 -4.36
N GLY A 19 -1.15 -7.77 -4.39
CA GLY A 19 -0.35 -7.87 -5.60
C GLY A 19 -0.37 -9.25 -6.24
N LYS A 20 0.23 -9.35 -7.43
CA LYS A 20 0.07 -10.54 -8.31
C LYS A 20 1.29 -11.46 -8.39
N ASP A 21 2.46 -11.00 -7.95
CA ASP A 21 3.69 -11.78 -8.07
C ASP A 21 4.66 -11.48 -6.91
N LYS A 22 5.73 -12.28 -6.81
CA LYS A 22 6.78 -12.12 -5.81
C LYS A 22 7.62 -10.88 -6.09
N PRO A 23 8.16 -10.19 -5.06
CA PRO A 23 8.97 -8.98 -5.25
C PRO A 23 10.11 -9.12 -6.27
N GLU A 24 10.78 -10.28 -6.33
CA GLU A 24 11.87 -10.51 -7.29
C GLU A 24 11.44 -10.42 -8.76
N LYS A 25 10.20 -10.80 -9.11
CA LYS A 25 9.70 -10.70 -10.49
C LYS A 25 9.55 -9.25 -10.93
N TYR A 26 9.15 -8.36 -10.02
CA TYR A 26 9.11 -6.92 -10.26
C TYR A 26 10.52 -6.37 -10.48
N VAL A 27 11.50 -6.81 -9.67
CA VAL A 27 12.92 -6.42 -9.85
C VAL A 27 13.46 -6.84 -11.21
N GLU A 28 13.26 -8.11 -11.60
CA GLU A 28 13.66 -8.62 -12.91
C GLU A 28 13.05 -7.77 -14.04
N LYS A 29 11.74 -7.49 -13.95
CA LYS A 29 11.06 -6.70 -14.98
C LYS A 29 11.53 -5.25 -15.03
N ALA A 30 11.74 -4.63 -13.88
CA ALA A 30 12.23 -3.25 -13.78
C ALA A 30 13.61 -3.11 -14.43
N LEU A 31 14.50 -4.07 -14.20
CA LEU A 31 15.82 -4.11 -14.84
C LEU A 31 15.73 -4.23 -16.36
N GLU A 32 14.83 -5.09 -16.88
CA GLU A 32 14.57 -5.19 -18.33
C GLU A 32 14.08 -3.87 -18.94
N GLN A 33 13.27 -3.12 -18.19
CA GLN A 33 12.69 -1.84 -18.62
C GLN A 33 13.64 -0.65 -18.36
N GLY A 34 14.83 -0.88 -17.81
CA GLY A 34 15.81 0.18 -17.53
C GLY A 34 15.45 1.09 -16.35
N PHE A 35 14.64 0.61 -15.41
CA PHE A 35 14.34 1.33 -14.17
C PHE A 35 15.57 1.44 -13.30
N THR A 36 15.65 2.52 -12.54
CA THR A 36 16.75 2.80 -11.61
C THR A 36 16.34 2.65 -10.15
N ALA A 37 15.03 2.66 -9.86
CA ALA A 37 14.52 2.46 -8.51
C ALA A 37 13.17 1.74 -8.47
N LEU A 38 12.96 0.95 -7.42
CA LEU A 38 11.68 0.38 -7.03
C LEU A 38 11.41 0.61 -5.54
N GLY A 39 10.16 0.89 -5.19
CA GLY A 39 9.68 0.86 -3.83
C GLY A 39 8.54 -0.15 -3.70
N PHE A 40 8.65 -1.07 -2.74
CA PHE A 40 7.62 -2.06 -2.44
C PHE A 40 6.76 -1.51 -1.30
N SER A 41 5.57 -1.01 -1.63
CA SER A 41 4.70 -0.25 -0.74
C SER A 41 3.43 -1.05 -0.44
N GLU A 42 3.59 -2.20 0.21
CA GLU A 42 2.46 -3.08 0.53
C GLU A 42 1.42 -2.32 1.37
N HIS A 43 0.14 -2.69 1.25
CA HIS A 43 -0.90 -2.20 2.15
C HIS A 43 -0.52 -2.52 3.60
N SER A 44 -0.54 -1.51 4.47
CA SER A 44 -0.11 -1.62 5.86
C SER A 44 -0.98 -2.63 6.63
N PRO A 45 -0.40 -3.36 7.61
CA PRO A 45 -1.20 -4.15 8.54
C PRO A 45 -2.30 -3.32 9.19
N LEU A 46 -3.50 -3.89 9.26
CA LEU A 46 -4.67 -3.30 9.91
C LEU A 46 -4.98 -4.08 11.19
N PRO A 47 -5.61 -3.45 12.21
CA PRO A 47 -5.90 -4.09 13.49
C PRO A 47 -7.06 -5.11 13.41
N PHE A 48 -7.50 -5.46 12.21
CA PHE A 48 -8.54 -6.42 11.90
C PHE A 48 -8.15 -7.20 10.65
N ASP A 49 -8.74 -8.39 10.48
CA ASP A 49 -8.41 -9.27 9.36
C ASP A 49 -8.93 -8.71 8.02
N THR A 50 -8.05 -8.63 7.01
CA THR A 50 -8.41 -8.19 5.65
C THR A 50 -7.79 -9.10 4.60
N SER A 51 -8.38 -9.23 3.41
CA SER A 51 -7.77 -10.03 2.34
C SER A 51 -6.68 -9.30 1.55
N PHE A 52 -6.52 -8.00 1.75
CA PHE A 52 -5.72 -7.13 0.88
C PHE A 52 -4.48 -6.56 1.55
N SER A 53 -4.36 -6.59 2.88
CA SER A 53 -3.22 -5.99 3.58
C SER A 53 -2.12 -6.98 3.94
N LEU A 54 -0.91 -6.47 4.17
CA LEU A 54 0.18 -7.22 4.79
C LEU A 54 -0.30 -7.81 6.13
N LYS A 55 -0.05 -9.10 6.32
CA LYS A 55 -0.37 -9.81 7.56
C LYS A 55 0.71 -9.61 8.61
N GLU A 56 0.27 -9.55 9.87
CA GLU A 56 1.15 -9.38 11.03
C GLU A 56 2.24 -10.47 11.08
N GLU A 57 1.85 -11.71 10.85
CA GLU A 57 2.73 -12.88 10.83
C GLU A 57 3.70 -12.93 9.64
N GLN A 58 3.49 -12.09 8.61
CA GLN A 58 4.34 -12.01 7.42
C GLN A 58 5.32 -10.84 7.45
N ILE A 59 5.27 -9.96 8.46
CA ILE A 59 6.13 -8.78 8.56
C ILE A 59 7.62 -9.15 8.49
N ASP A 60 8.04 -10.17 9.24
CA ASP A 60 9.45 -10.60 9.25
C ASP A 60 9.89 -11.16 7.89
N GLU A 61 9.02 -11.91 7.22
CA GLU A 61 9.27 -12.44 5.88
C GLU A 61 9.39 -11.31 4.85
N TYR A 62 8.50 -10.31 4.93
CA TYR A 62 8.53 -9.12 4.09
C TYR A 62 9.84 -8.34 4.27
N ILE A 63 10.22 -8.05 5.51
CA ILE A 63 11.48 -7.37 5.86
C ILE A 63 12.68 -8.12 5.29
N LEU A 64 12.77 -9.43 5.54
CA LEU A 64 13.88 -10.27 5.10
C LEU A 64 13.95 -10.35 3.58
N THR A 65 12.82 -10.50 2.91
CA THR A 65 12.73 -10.61 1.46
C THR A 65 13.22 -9.34 0.78
N ILE A 66 12.72 -8.17 1.21
CA ILE A 66 13.16 -6.91 0.60
C ILE A 66 14.63 -6.61 0.92
N ASN A 67 15.12 -6.92 2.13
CA ASN A 67 16.55 -6.77 2.45
C ASN A 67 17.45 -7.61 1.54
N LYS A 68 17.11 -8.89 1.33
CA LYS A 68 17.85 -9.77 0.40
C LYS A 68 17.89 -9.19 -1.01
N LEU A 69 16.80 -8.60 -1.48
CA LEU A 69 16.75 -7.96 -2.80
C LEU A 69 17.60 -6.68 -2.84
N LYS A 70 17.53 -5.83 -1.81
CA LYS A 70 18.40 -4.65 -1.67
C LYS A 70 19.87 -5.05 -1.80
N GLU A 71 20.30 -6.08 -1.07
CA GLU A 71 21.67 -6.60 -1.12
C GLU A 71 22.03 -7.19 -2.50
N LYS A 72 21.17 -8.08 -3.03
CA LYS A 72 21.41 -8.76 -4.32
C LYS A 72 21.53 -7.79 -5.49
N TYR A 73 20.78 -6.69 -5.47
CA TYR A 73 20.67 -5.77 -6.60
C TYR A 73 21.27 -4.37 -6.36
N HIS A 74 21.98 -4.14 -5.23
CA HIS A 74 22.46 -2.80 -4.81
C HIS A 74 23.21 -1.99 -5.88
N ASN A 75 24.00 -2.66 -6.73
CA ASN A 75 24.78 -1.98 -7.80
C ASN A 75 24.00 -1.74 -9.09
N ARG A 76 22.74 -2.20 -9.18
CA ARG A 76 21.94 -2.23 -10.42
C ARG A 76 20.62 -1.49 -10.29
N LEU A 77 19.98 -1.56 -9.12
CA LEU A 77 18.65 -1.00 -8.87
C LEU A 77 18.55 -0.58 -7.41
N ALA A 78 18.16 0.67 -7.17
CA ALA A 78 17.81 1.11 -5.82
C ALA A 78 16.49 0.46 -5.42
N ILE A 79 16.45 -0.21 -4.26
CA ILE A 79 15.24 -0.86 -3.76
C ILE A 79 14.90 -0.27 -2.41
N TYR A 80 13.62 0.08 -2.23
CA TYR A 80 13.07 0.64 -1.01
C TYR A 80 11.96 -0.27 -0.47
N ARG A 81 11.92 -0.40 0.86
CA ARG A 81 10.86 -1.05 1.63
C ARG A 81 9.93 0.04 2.12
N ALA A 82 8.64 -0.07 1.87
CA ALA A 82 7.65 0.93 2.22
C ALA A 82 6.32 0.32 2.61
N LEU A 83 5.43 1.13 3.15
CA LEU A 83 4.04 0.75 3.32
C LEU A 83 3.15 1.84 2.74
N GLU A 84 2.03 1.40 2.17
CA GLU A 84 0.87 2.23 1.94
C GLU A 84 -0.02 2.18 3.18
N MET A 85 -0.07 3.27 3.91
CA MET A 85 -0.69 3.40 5.21
C MET A 85 -2.13 3.85 5.08
N ASP A 86 -3.05 3.03 5.56
CA ASP A 86 -4.46 3.38 5.62
C ASP A 86 -4.74 4.31 6.80
N TYR A 87 -5.33 5.47 6.52
CA TYR A 87 -5.87 6.38 7.53
C TYR A 87 -7.38 6.17 7.72
N ILE A 88 -7.74 5.63 8.88
CA ILE A 88 -9.09 5.27 9.29
C ILE A 88 -9.29 5.84 10.69
N PRO A 89 -10.11 6.90 10.85
CA PRO A 89 -10.33 7.54 12.14
C PRO A 89 -10.74 6.57 13.24
N GLY A 90 -9.92 6.50 14.30
CA GLY A 90 -10.13 5.64 15.46
C GLY A 90 -9.71 4.17 15.29
N PHE A 91 -9.24 3.78 14.10
CA PHE A 91 -8.77 2.41 13.83
C PHE A 91 -7.30 2.34 13.47
N SER A 92 -6.77 3.28 12.68
CA SER A 92 -5.38 3.21 12.25
C SER A 92 -4.41 3.18 13.42
N GLU A 93 -3.45 2.27 13.34
CA GLU A 93 -2.30 2.26 14.24
C GLU A 93 -1.42 3.50 14.00
N ASP A 94 -0.61 3.87 14.99
CA ASP A 94 0.36 4.95 14.85
C ASP A 94 1.35 4.64 13.71
N PHE A 95 1.43 5.56 12.74
CA PHE A 95 2.28 5.36 11.56
C PHE A 95 3.76 5.26 11.91
N GLY A 96 4.21 5.91 12.98
CA GLY A 96 5.58 5.82 13.48
C GLY A 96 5.89 4.47 14.12
N LEU A 97 4.92 3.84 14.78
CA LEU A 97 5.05 2.47 15.29
C LEU A 97 5.18 1.47 14.14
N LEU A 98 4.28 1.54 13.16
CA LEU A 98 4.33 0.65 11.98
C LEU A 98 5.59 0.87 11.14
N GLN A 99 6.04 2.12 10.98
CA GLN A 99 7.32 2.44 10.32
C GLN A 99 8.50 1.75 11.00
N LYS A 100 8.57 1.81 12.34
CA LYS A 100 9.65 1.18 13.10
C LYS A 100 9.57 -0.34 13.03
N LYS A 101 8.36 -0.89 13.18
CA LYS A 101 8.09 -2.33 13.15
C LYS A 101 8.46 -2.95 11.80
N CYS A 102 8.00 -2.34 10.71
CA CYS A 102 8.27 -2.79 9.35
C CYS A 102 9.59 -2.25 8.79
N GLN A 103 10.30 -1.42 9.55
CA GLN A 103 11.59 -0.82 9.21
C GLN A 103 11.58 -0.15 7.83
N THR A 104 10.54 0.63 7.52
CA THR A 104 10.35 1.18 6.17
C THR A 104 11.24 2.40 5.90
N ASP A 105 11.64 2.57 4.64
CA ASP A 105 12.40 3.74 4.17
C ASP A 105 11.48 4.95 3.94
N TYR A 106 10.22 4.71 3.54
CA TYR A 106 9.18 5.73 3.41
C TYR A 106 7.78 5.13 3.62
N LEU A 107 6.79 6.01 3.74
CA LEU A 107 5.38 5.67 3.84
C LEU A 107 4.60 6.44 2.77
N ILE A 108 3.52 5.84 2.27
CA ILE A 108 2.46 6.53 1.52
C ILE A 108 1.25 6.62 2.45
N GLY A 109 0.54 7.75 2.47
CA GLY A 109 -0.71 7.88 3.21
C GLY A 109 -1.90 7.78 2.27
N SER A 110 -2.84 6.90 2.59
CA SER A 110 -3.99 6.58 1.74
C SER A 110 -5.28 6.46 2.55
N VAL A 111 -6.42 6.51 1.86
CA VAL A 111 -7.75 6.27 2.43
C VAL A 111 -8.46 5.23 1.56
N HIS A 112 -8.41 3.98 1.97
CA HIS A 112 -9.14 2.88 1.31
C HIS A 112 -10.40 2.47 2.06
N LEU A 113 -10.53 2.89 3.31
CA LEU A 113 -11.64 2.55 4.20
C LEU A 113 -12.19 3.82 4.82
N VAL A 114 -13.42 4.15 4.44
CA VAL A 114 -14.13 5.32 4.95
C VAL A 114 -15.00 4.88 6.11
N ARG A 115 -14.80 5.52 7.26
CA ARG A 115 -15.66 5.36 8.43
C ARG A 115 -16.73 6.47 8.44
N PRO A 116 -18.02 6.16 8.30
CA PRO A 116 -19.09 7.11 8.49
C PRO A 116 -19.19 7.58 9.95
N GLU A 117 -19.85 8.71 10.18
CA GLU A 117 -20.12 9.21 11.53
C GLU A 117 -20.95 8.19 12.32
N ASP A 118 -20.62 8.02 13.61
CA ASP A 118 -21.39 7.24 14.58
C ASP A 118 -21.53 5.73 14.30
N THR A 119 -20.65 5.14 13.48
CA THR A 119 -20.58 3.69 13.25
C THR A 119 -19.14 3.18 13.24
N ASP A 120 -18.97 1.87 13.46
CA ASP A 120 -17.71 1.13 13.28
C ASP A 120 -17.67 0.39 11.93
N GLU A 121 -18.74 0.47 11.13
CA GLU A 121 -18.75 -0.06 9.76
C GLU A 121 -17.82 0.75 8.86
N LEU A 122 -17.17 0.06 7.91
CA LEU A 122 -16.21 0.64 7.00
C LEU A 122 -16.66 0.46 5.55
N TRP A 123 -16.68 1.55 4.80
CA TRP A 123 -16.90 1.54 3.37
C TRP A 123 -15.56 1.38 2.65
N PHE A 124 -15.38 0.24 1.99
CA PHE A 124 -14.19 -0.05 1.19
C PHE A 124 -14.23 0.67 -0.16
N THR A 125 -13.21 1.47 -0.44
CA THR A 125 -13.09 2.33 -1.63
C THR A 125 -11.89 1.99 -2.50
N ASP A 126 -11.24 0.86 -2.27
CA ASP A 126 -10.04 0.45 -3.00
C ASP A 126 -10.32 -0.73 -3.93
N GLY A 127 -10.77 -0.43 -5.16
CA GLY A 127 -11.01 -1.47 -6.14
C GLY A 127 -11.66 -0.99 -7.44
N PRO A 128 -11.78 -1.85 -8.44
CA PRO A 128 -12.33 -1.44 -9.73
C PRO A 128 -13.87 -1.42 -9.78
N ASP A 129 -14.57 -1.98 -8.79
CA ASP A 129 -16.02 -2.19 -8.85
C ASP A 129 -16.80 -0.96 -8.38
N TYR A 130 -17.23 -0.13 -9.34
CA TYR A 130 -18.02 1.09 -9.08
C TYR A 130 -19.27 0.85 -8.20
N ARG A 131 -19.83 -0.36 -8.21
CA ARG A 131 -21.05 -0.69 -7.45
C ARG A 131 -20.83 -0.67 -5.94
N VAL A 132 -19.61 -0.98 -5.48
CA VAL A 132 -19.23 -0.88 -4.07
C VAL A 132 -19.25 0.59 -3.63
N TYR A 133 -18.83 1.49 -4.51
CA TYR A 133 -18.84 2.92 -4.25
C TYR A 133 -20.25 3.49 -4.17
N ASP A 134 -21.07 3.22 -5.19
CA ASP A 134 -22.45 3.69 -5.24
C ASP A 134 -23.25 3.18 -4.03
N LYS A 135 -23.06 1.90 -3.67
CA LYS A 135 -23.69 1.31 -2.51
C LYS A 135 -23.26 1.97 -1.20
N GLY A 136 -21.96 2.23 -1.01
CA GLY A 136 -21.49 2.91 0.20
C GLY A 136 -22.00 4.35 0.32
N ILE A 137 -22.08 5.08 -0.80
CA ILE A 137 -22.68 6.43 -0.80
C ILE A 137 -24.16 6.38 -0.39
N GLU A 138 -24.91 5.39 -0.88
CA GLU A 138 -26.31 5.21 -0.53
C GLU A 138 -26.47 4.79 0.94
N ASP A 139 -25.81 3.71 1.34
CA ASP A 139 -25.98 3.09 2.66
C ASP A 139 -25.49 4.01 3.79
N PHE A 140 -24.35 4.69 3.60
CA PHE A 140 -23.70 5.46 4.67
C PHE A 140 -23.93 6.96 4.59
N PHE A 141 -24.27 7.49 3.42
CA PHE A 141 -24.42 8.93 3.21
C PHE A 141 -25.77 9.31 2.58
N GLY A 142 -26.69 8.36 2.42
CA GLY A 142 -28.05 8.61 1.91
C GLY A 142 -28.05 9.23 0.51
N GLY A 143 -27.13 8.80 -0.35
CA GLY A 143 -26.97 9.33 -1.71
C GLY A 143 -26.23 10.67 -1.77
N ASN A 144 -25.80 11.25 -0.63
CA ASN A 144 -25.12 12.53 -0.61
C ASN A 144 -23.62 12.41 -0.91
N ILE A 145 -23.29 12.42 -2.20
CA ILE A 145 -21.91 12.34 -2.72
C ILE A 145 -20.99 13.40 -2.08
N ARG A 146 -21.48 14.63 -1.88
CA ARG A 146 -20.66 15.71 -1.29
C ARG A 146 -20.32 15.43 0.17
N LYS A 147 -21.20 14.77 0.93
CA LYS A 147 -20.90 14.35 2.31
C LYS A 147 -19.89 13.20 2.29
N ALA A 148 -20.09 12.21 1.42
CA ALA A 148 -19.22 11.05 1.29
C ALA A 148 -17.76 11.43 0.98
N VAL A 149 -17.53 12.31 -0.01
CA VAL A 149 -16.19 12.75 -0.40
C VAL A 149 -15.52 13.66 0.64
N LYS A 150 -16.27 14.26 1.56
CA LYS A 150 -15.75 15.17 2.60
C LYS A 150 -15.51 14.49 3.95
N ALA A 151 -15.70 13.17 4.04
CA ALA A 151 -15.51 12.46 5.30
C ALA A 151 -14.04 12.37 5.74
N PHE A 152 -13.08 12.80 4.89
CA PHE A 152 -11.63 12.81 5.11
C PHE A 152 -10.94 13.82 4.17
#